data_AF-A0A6P6LZ52-F1
#
_entry.id   AF-A0A6P6LZ52-F1
#
_cell.length_a   1.000
_cell.length_b   1.000
_cell.length_c   1.000
_cell.angle_alpha   90.00
_cell.angle_beta   90.00
_cell.angle_gamma   90.00
#
_symmetry.space_group_name_H-M   'P 1'
#
loop_
_entity.id
_entity.type
_entity.pdbx_description
1 polymer ?
#
loop_
_entity_poly.entity_id
_entity_poly.type
_entity_poly.pdbx_seq_one_letter_code
_entity_poly.pdbx_strand_id
1 'polypeptide(L)'
;MSSAAEISNMGSKVTRMIRNFNVENRALREISKAKPKAAPRHPSSSNFPQEDIPATSISEEICQRNDPLLSMLKDVYVESKDPVSQAEAVPVVKKIKQEMPRRELKYSLPGDSYGFLDVTDVPKGKLSLVEALTALNNHKRMPKIWTPEKLAQEYSLDLKDAKALTDFFFPFDVKIIPPQTEKTKQIQDSSHI
;
A
#
# COMPACT_ATOMS: atom_id res chain seq x y z
N MET A 1 61.23 -15.17 -22.72
CA MET A 1 60.28 -14.27 -22.02
C MET A 1 60.96 -12.91 -21.97
N SER A 2 60.41 -11.74 -22.23
CA SER A 2 59.07 -11.22 -22.51
C SER A 2 59.31 -9.77 -22.95
N SER A 3 58.77 -9.27 -24.06
CA SER A 3 58.60 -7.81 -24.25
C SER A 3 57.65 -7.53 -25.42
N ALA A 4 56.37 -7.47 -25.12
CA ALA A 4 55.31 -7.03 -26.03
C ALA A 4 54.25 -6.28 -25.20
N ALA A 5 54.58 -5.07 -24.72
CA ALA A 5 53.62 -4.29 -23.92
C ALA A 5 53.87 -2.77 -23.90
N GLU A 6 54.43 -2.14 -24.95
CA GLU A 6 54.67 -0.69 -24.96
C GLU A 6 54.23 0.01 -26.26
N ILE A 7 52.97 -0.09 -26.68
CA ILE A 7 52.43 0.77 -27.77
C ILE A 7 51.04 1.39 -27.46
N SER A 8 50.36 1.03 -26.36
CA SER A 8 48.93 1.37 -26.22
C SER A 8 48.57 2.71 -25.53
N ASN A 9 49.52 3.55 -25.10
CA ASN A 9 49.19 4.64 -24.16
C ASN A 9 49.29 6.09 -24.71
N MET A 10 49.66 6.28 -25.98
CA MET A 10 49.82 7.63 -26.57
C MET A 10 48.54 8.15 -27.26
N GLY A 11 47.74 7.27 -27.87
CA GLY A 11 46.52 7.66 -28.61
C GLY A 11 45.36 8.09 -27.71
N SER A 12 45.27 7.54 -26.49
CA SER A 12 44.19 7.84 -25.53
C SER A 12 44.18 9.30 -25.07
N LYS A 13 45.35 9.94 -24.98
CA LYS A 13 45.50 11.34 -24.56
C LYS A 13 45.03 12.30 -25.66
N VAL A 14 45.33 11.98 -26.93
CA VAL A 14 44.88 12.76 -28.09
C VAL A 14 43.36 12.67 -28.25
N THR A 15 42.77 11.48 -28.07
CA THR A 15 41.32 11.29 -28.13
C THR A 15 40.58 12.06 -27.02
N ARG A 16 41.18 12.20 -25.82
CA ARG A 16 40.62 12.99 -24.72
C ARG A 16 40.57 14.49 -25.03
N MET A 17 41.61 15.05 -25.65
CA MET A 17 41.63 16.47 -26.03
C MET A 17 40.56 16.78 -27.09
N ILE A 18 40.37 15.89 -28.06
CA ILE A 18 39.33 16.04 -29.09
C ILE A 18 37.91 15.90 -28.47
N ARG A 19 37.73 14.97 -27.52
CA ARG A 19 36.46 14.76 -26.82
C ARG A 19 36.06 15.95 -25.95
N ASN A 20 37.04 16.68 -25.41
CA ASN A 20 36.83 17.81 -24.50
C ASN A 20 36.72 19.16 -25.24
N PHE A 21 36.71 19.15 -26.57
CA PHE A 21 36.50 20.38 -27.32
C PHE A 21 35.05 20.87 -27.17
N ASN A 22 34.90 22.12 -26.71
CA ASN A 22 33.63 22.84 -26.63
C ASN A 22 32.54 22.14 -25.79
N VAL A 23 32.95 21.54 -24.65
CA VAL A 23 32.05 20.81 -23.74
C VAL A 23 31.01 21.74 -23.11
N GLU A 24 31.36 22.99 -22.83
CA GLU A 24 30.46 23.97 -22.20
C GLU A 24 29.26 24.29 -23.09
N ASN A 25 29.47 24.67 -24.35
CA ASN A 25 28.36 24.92 -25.26
C ASN A 25 27.55 23.65 -25.57
N ARG A 26 28.19 22.48 -25.58
CA ARG A 26 27.49 21.20 -25.71
C ARG A 26 26.60 20.93 -24.51
N ALA A 27 27.10 21.15 -23.29
CA ALA A 27 26.35 21.00 -22.06
C ALA A 27 25.18 21.99 -22.00
N LEU A 28 25.42 23.26 -22.32
CA LEU A 28 24.38 24.30 -22.36
C LEU A 28 23.29 23.96 -23.38
N ARG A 29 23.66 23.42 -24.56
CA ARG A 29 22.69 22.96 -25.57
C ARG A 29 21.85 21.77 -25.10
N GLU A 30 22.42 20.86 -24.32
CA GLU A 30 21.67 19.72 -23.77
C GLU A 30 20.76 20.16 -22.61
N ILE A 31 21.22 21.09 -21.77
CA ILE A 31 20.44 21.63 -20.64
C ILE A 31 19.30 22.53 -21.12
N SER A 32 19.50 23.27 -22.23
CA SER A 32 18.46 24.14 -22.80
C SER A 32 17.35 23.38 -23.52
N LYS A 33 17.51 22.06 -23.77
CA LYS A 33 16.43 21.24 -24.30
C LYS A 33 15.34 21.09 -23.24
N ALA A 34 14.08 21.08 -23.67
CA ALA A 34 12.98 20.74 -22.78
C ALA A 34 13.23 19.36 -22.14
N LYS A 35 12.98 19.24 -20.83
CA LYS A 35 13.12 17.95 -20.12
C LYS A 35 12.28 16.89 -20.82
N PRO A 36 12.80 15.66 -21.00
CA PRO A 36 12.01 14.59 -21.60
C PRO A 36 10.76 14.36 -20.76
N LYS A 37 9.64 14.05 -21.43
CA LYS A 37 8.41 13.68 -20.75
C LYS A 37 8.70 12.51 -19.80
N ALA A 38 8.28 12.65 -18.55
CA ALA A 38 8.42 11.57 -17.58
C ALA A 38 7.80 10.29 -18.15
N ALA A 39 8.43 9.15 -17.83
CA ALA A 39 7.92 7.86 -18.27
C ALA A 39 6.45 7.70 -17.85
N PRO A 40 5.60 7.09 -18.70
CA PRO A 40 4.22 6.82 -18.33
C PRO A 40 4.20 5.94 -17.07
N ARG A 41 3.35 6.32 -16.11
CA ARG A 41 3.14 5.55 -14.89
C ARG A 41 2.31 4.29 -15.19
N HIS A 42 2.52 3.24 -14.41
CA HIS A 42 1.79 1.97 -14.54
C HIS A 42 0.30 2.17 -14.21
N PRO A 43 -0.64 1.52 -14.91
CA PRO A 43 -2.09 1.70 -14.71
C PRO A 43 -2.57 1.37 -13.29
N SER A 44 -1.82 0.59 -12.51
CA SER A 44 -2.15 0.36 -11.10
C SER A 44 -1.97 1.59 -10.20
N SER A 45 -1.22 2.61 -10.65
CA SER A 45 -1.00 3.83 -9.87
C SER A 45 -1.97 4.96 -10.22
N SER A 46 -2.80 4.82 -11.26
CA SER A 46 -3.78 5.86 -11.65
C SER A 46 -5.07 5.82 -10.82
N ASN A 47 -5.30 4.73 -10.09
CA ASN A 47 -6.48 4.56 -9.24
C ASN A 47 -6.30 5.10 -7.83
N PHE A 48 -5.08 5.48 -7.44
CA PHE A 48 -4.91 6.29 -6.24
C PHE A 48 -5.38 7.69 -6.61
N PRO A 49 -6.41 8.23 -5.93
CA PRO A 49 -6.70 9.65 -6.04
C PRO A 49 -5.41 10.37 -5.71
N GLN A 50 -4.84 11.05 -6.70
CA GLN A 50 -3.92 12.12 -6.40
C GLN A 50 -4.83 13.12 -5.71
N GLU A 51 -4.81 13.11 -4.37
CA GLU A 51 -5.36 14.21 -3.61
C GLU A 51 -4.65 15.45 -4.15
N ASP A 52 -5.30 16.13 -5.08
CA ASP A 52 -5.00 17.49 -5.48
C ASP A 52 -5.38 18.38 -4.28
N ILE A 53 -4.74 18.12 -3.12
CA ILE A 53 -4.58 19.11 -2.08
C ILE A 53 -3.91 20.28 -2.80
N PRO A 54 -4.43 21.51 -2.70
CA PRO A 54 -3.75 22.68 -3.26
C PRO A 54 -2.33 22.72 -2.70
N ALA A 55 -1.38 22.27 -3.53
CA ALA A 55 0.01 21.98 -3.21
C ALA A 55 0.83 23.27 -3.13
N THR A 56 0.30 24.28 -2.46
CA THR A 56 0.95 25.59 -2.37
C THR A 56 1.31 25.97 -0.95
N SER A 57 0.70 25.41 0.09
CA SER A 57 1.11 25.71 1.48
C SER A 57 2.01 24.64 2.08
N ILE A 58 1.54 23.40 2.18
CA ILE A 58 2.25 22.34 2.92
C ILE A 58 3.50 21.83 2.16
N SER A 59 3.42 21.71 0.84
CA SER A 59 4.54 21.26 0.00
C SER A 59 5.71 22.24 -0.04
N GLU A 60 5.44 23.54 0.04
CA GLU A 60 6.50 24.56 0.09
C GLU A 60 7.26 24.48 1.42
N GLU A 61 6.56 24.31 2.54
CA GLU A 61 7.18 24.13 3.85
C GLU A 61 8.00 22.85 3.96
N ILE A 62 7.56 21.75 3.31
CA ILE A 62 8.31 20.49 3.25
C ILE A 62 9.53 20.60 2.32
N CYS A 63 9.43 21.36 1.22
CA CYS A 63 10.56 21.58 0.31
C CYS A 63 11.58 22.60 0.83
N GLN A 64 11.20 23.45 1.79
CA GLN A 64 12.10 24.41 2.41
C GLN A 64 13.00 23.75 3.46
N ARG A 65 14.25 24.21 3.51
CA ARG A 65 15.24 23.73 4.48
C ARG A 65 14.89 24.26 5.88
N ASN A 66 14.69 23.36 6.84
CA ASN A 66 14.43 23.69 8.23
C ASN A 66 15.74 23.64 9.06
N ASP A 67 16.32 24.81 9.35
CA ASP A 67 17.61 24.91 10.06
C ASP A 67 17.56 24.44 11.54
N PRO A 68 16.49 24.71 12.32
CA PRO A 68 16.31 24.13 13.65
C PRO A 68 16.30 22.60 13.67
N LEU A 69 15.59 21.97 12.73
CA LEU A 69 15.58 20.50 12.63
C LEU A 69 16.97 19.96 12.27
N LEU A 70 17.68 20.66 11.41
CA LEU A 70 19.03 20.28 11.00
C LEU A 70 20.03 20.34 12.16
N SER A 71 19.94 21.30 13.07
CA SER A 71 20.79 21.32 14.27
C SER A 71 20.49 20.14 15.18
N MET A 72 19.21 19.82 15.40
CA MET A 72 18.82 18.67 16.23
C MET A 72 19.31 17.34 15.66
N LEU A 73 19.26 17.15 14.33
CA LEU A 73 19.75 15.93 13.68
C LEU A 73 21.27 15.78 13.74
N LYS A 74 22.02 16.89 13.86
CA LYS A 74 23.48 16.84 14.05
C LYS A 74 23.86 16.39 15.46
N ASP A 75 23.04 16.74 16.46
CA ASP A 75 23.28 16.40 17.86
C ASP A 75 22.93 14.92 18.15
N VAL A 76 22.00 14.34 17.38
CA VAL A 76 21.62 12.93 17.52
C VAL A 76 22.58 12.04 16.73
N TYR A 77 23.59 11.50 17.42
CA TYR A 77 24.46 10.45 16.89
C TYR A 77 23.84 9.07 17.14
N VAL A 78 23.42 8.38 16.08
CA VAL A 78 22.93 6.99 16.15
C VAL A 78 24.06 6.05 15.74
N GLU A 79 24.58 5.29 16.70
CA GLU A 79 25.46 4.17 16.42
C GLU A 79 24.62 2.92 16.12
N SER A 80 24.35 2.66 14.83
CA SER A 80 23.70 1.41 14.43
C SER A 80 24.69 0.25 14.58
N LYS A 81 24.59 -0.46 15.70
CA LYS A 81 25.21 -1.79 15.84
C LYS A 81 24.27 -2.81 15.25
N ASP A 82 24.09 -2.75 13.94
CA ASP A 82 23.44 -3.83 13.22
C ASP A 82 24.29 -5.09 13.43
N PRO A 83 23.73 -6.19 13.98
CA PRO A 83 24.44 -7.46 13.92
C PRO A 83 24.67 -7.74 12.44
N VAL A 84 25.94 -7.92 12.05
CA VAL A 84 26.30 -8.37 10.71
C VAL A 84 25.47 -9.62 10.45
N SER A 85 24.43 -9.48 9.64
CA SER A 85 23.57 -10.58 9.28
C SER A 85 24.49 -11.62 8.64
N GLN A 86 24.59 -12.79 9.26
CA GLN A 86 25.18 -13.99 8.66
C GLN A 86 24.26 -14.46 7.51
N ALA A 87 24.05 -13.59 6.54
CA ALA A 87 23.26 -13.79 5.34
C ALA A 87 24.16 -13.98 4.12
N GLU A 88 25.45 -14.23 4.33
CA GLU A 88 26.30 -14.83 3.31
C GLU A 88 26.18 -16.36 3.43
N ALA A 89 25.64 -16.97 2.36
CA ALA A 89 25.51 -18.42 2.12
C ALA A 89 24.25 -19.15 2.62
N VAL A 90 23.08 -18.50 2.62
CA VAL A 90 21.86 -19.23 2.21
C VAL A 90 21.54 -18.75 0.80
N PRO A 91 21.52 -19.62 -0.23
CA PRO A 91 21.11 -19.18 -1.55
C PRO A 91 19.76 -18.50 -1.39
N VAL A 92 19.61 -17.33 -1.99
CA VAL A 92 18.34 -16.65 -2.17
C VAL A 92 17.45 -17.62 -2.90
N VAL A 93 16.79 -18.50 -2.15
CA VAL A 93 15.57 -19.16 -2.56
C VAL A 93 14.65 -17.98 -2.72
N LYS A 94 14.60 -17.48 -3.97
CA LYS A 94 13.44 -16.81 -4.49
C LYS A 94 12.30 -17.66 -3.94
N LYS A 95 11.64 -17.20 -2.87
CA LYS A 95 10.36 -17.77 -2.47
C LYS A 95 9.49 -17.43 -3.67
N ILE A 96 9.54 -18.31 -4.68
CA ILE A 96 8.51 -18.47 -5.67
C ILE A 96 7.29 -18.52 -4.78
N LYS A 97 6.53 -17.41 -4.74
CA LYS A 97 5.21 -17.40 -4.14
C LYS A 97 4.54 -18.55 -4.87
N GLN A 98 4.49 -19.73 -4.25
CA GLN A 98 3.70 -20.83 -4.77
C GLN A 98 2.34 -20.18 -4.94
N GLU A 99 1.95 -20.01 -6.20
CA GLU A 99 0.79 -19.24 -6.56
C GLU A 99 -0.37 -20.06 -6.03
N MET A 100 -0.74 -19.77 -4.78
CA MET A 100 -1.79 -20.50 -4.11
C MET A 100 -3.00 -20.36 -5.01
N PRO A 101 -3.64 -21.48 -5.39
CA PRO A 101 -4.78 -21.44 -6.28
C PRO A 101 -5.77 -20.42 -5.74
N ARG A 102 -6.15 -19.44 -6.57
CA ARG A 102 -7.04 -18.35 -6.18
C ARG A 102 -8.48 -18.71 -6.50
N ARG A 103 -9.42 -18.08 -5.81
CA ARG A 103 -10.86 -18.18 -6.04
C ARG A 103 -11.46 -16.79 -6.19
N GLU A 104 -12.57 -16.70 -6.90
CA GLU A 104 -13.36 -15.48 -6.98
C GLU A 104 -14.06 -15.19 -5.64
N LEU A 105 -14.29 -13.91 -5.37
CA LEU A 105 -15.06 -13.48 -4.21
C LEU A 105 -16.55 -13.80 -4.37
N LYS A 106 -17.16 -14.27 -3.28
CA LYS A 106 -18.61 -14.49 -3.19
C LYS A 106 -19.36 -13.22 -2.83
N TYR A 107 -18.73 -12.38 -1.99
CA TYR A 107 -19.27 -11.13 -1.53
C TYR A 107 -18.22 -10.03 -1.66
N SER A 108 -18.61 -8.94 -2.32
CA SER A 108 -17.85 -7.69 -2.36
C SER A 108 -18.76 -6.54 -1.96
N LEU A 109 -18.19 -5.50 -1.37
CA LEU A 109 -18.91 -4.27 -1.12
C LEU A 109 -18.95 -3.44 -2.41
N PRO A 110 -20.12 -2.92 -2.81
CA PRO A 110 -20.20 -2.07 -3.98
C PRO A 110 -19.56 -0.70 -3.68
N GLY A 111 -18.52 -0.37 -4.44
CA GLY A 111 -17.90 0.95 -4.48
C GLY A 111 -16.65 1.11 -3.62
N ASP A 112 -15.78 2.01 -4.06
CA ASP A 112 -14.52 2.42 -3.42
C ASP A 112 -14.74 3.28 -2.16
N SER A 113 -15.73 2.91 -1.36
CA SER A 113 -16.17 3.67 -0.18
C SER A 113 -15.08 3.85 0.89
N TYR A 114 -13.99 3.09 0.78
CA TYR A 114 -12.87 3.12 1.73
C TYR A 114 -11.48 3.21 1.05
N GLY A 115 -11.40 3.52 -0.26
CA GLY A 115 -10.11 3.63 -0.96
C GLY A 115 -9.36 2.30 -1.14
N PHE A 116 -10.02 1.17 -0.89
CA PHE A 116 -9.43 -0.16 -1.09
C PHE A 116 -9.73 -0.59 -2.52
N LEU A 117 -8.67 -0.88 -3.28
CA LEU A 117 -8.75 -1.59 -4.56
C LEU A 117 -9.79 -2.71 -4.46
N ASP A 118 -10.78 -2.70 -5.36
CA ASP A 118 -11.76 -3.78 -5.50
C ASP A 118 -11.00 -5.10 -5.62
N VAL A 119 -10.92 -5.83 -4.51
CA VAL A 119 -10.32 -7.16 -4.50
C VAL A 119 -11.27 -8.03 -5.32
N THR A 120 -10.76 -8.62 -6.38
CA THR A 120 -11.53 -9.48 -7.30
C THR A 120 -11.31 -10.97 -7.00
N ASP A 121 -10.10 -11.32 -6.54
CA ASP A 121 -9.71 -12.68 -6.22
C ASP A 121 -9.07 -12.82 -4.83
N VAL A 122 -9.31 -13.97 -4.18
CA VAL A 122 -8.77 -14.31 -2.86
C VAL A 122 -8.04 -15.65 -2.96
N PRO A 123 -6.85 -15.81 -2.37
CA PRO A 123 -6.18 -17.12 -2.27
C PRO A 123 -7.06 -18.15 -1.56
N LYS A 124 -7.05 -19.41 -2.03
CA LYS A 124 -7.70 -20.51 -1.29
C LYS A 124 -7.15 -20.61 0.13
N GLY A 125 -8.01 -20.94 1.09
CA GLY A 125 -7.67 -20.92 2.52
C GLY A 125 -7.73 -19.53 3.15
N LYS A 126 -8.04 -18.46 2.42
CA LYS A 126 -8.19 -17.09 2.94
C LYS A 126 -9.59 -16.54 2.68
N LEU A 127 -9.96 -15.53 3.46
CA LEU A 127 -11.21 -14.78 3.35
C LEU A 127 -10.93 -13.29 3.20
N SER A 128 -11.77 -12.61 2.42
CA SER A 128 -11.91 -11.16 2.54
C SER A 128 -12.63 -10.78 3.82
N LEU A 129 -12.40 -9.57 4.32
CA LEU A 129 -13.10 -9.05 5.50
C LEU A 129 -14.62 -9.10 5.33
N VAL A 130 -15.10 -8.77 4.13
CA VAL A 130 -16.54 -8.78 3.80
C VAL A 130 -17.09 -10.20 3.91
N GLU A 131 -16.41 -11.17 3.30
CA GLU A 131 -16.79 -12.58 3.35
C GLU A 131 -16.72 -13.16 4.76
N ALA A 132 -15.71 -12.78 5.55
CA ALA A 132 -15.60 -13.21 6.93
C ALA A 132 -16.79 -12.72 7.76
N LEU A 133 -17.15 -11.43 7.62
CA LEU A 133 -18.29 -10.86 8.32
C LEU A 133 -19.62 -11.48 7.88
N THR A 134 -19.81 -11.73 6.58
CA THR A 134 -21.03 -12.38 6.08
C THR A 134 -21.13 -13.83 6.53
N ALA A 135 -20.03 -14.59 6.50
CA ALA A 135 -19.96 -15.97 7.00
C ALA A 135 -20.34 -16.05 8.49
N LEU A 136 -19.75 -15.17 9.31
CA LEU A 136 -20.04 -15.11 10.76
C LEU A 136 -21.49 -14.70 11.04
N ASN A 137 -22.03 -13.74 10.29
CA ASN A 137 -23.42 -13.31 10.45
C ASN A 137 -24.39 -14.44 10.07
N ASN A 138 -24.13 -15.14 8.97
CA ASN A 138 -24.93 -16.27 8.52
C ASN A 138 -24.91 -17.42 9.53
N HIS A 139 -23.73 -17.75 10.09
CA HIS A 139 -23.60 -18.75 11.15
C HIS A 139 -24.42 -18.36 12.39
N LYS A 140 -24.32 -17.10 12.83
CA LYS A 140 -25.06 -16.58 13.99
C LYS A 140 -26.59 -16.67 13.79
N ARG A 141 -27.08 -16.36 12.59
CA ARG A 141 -28.53 -16.41 12.28
C ARG A 141 -29.06 -17.83 12.16
N MET A 142 -28.31 -18.72 11.51
CA MET A 142 -28.77 -20.08 11.20
C MET A 142 -27.65 -21.10 11.43
N PRO A 143 -27.32 -21.41 12.70
CA PRO A 143 -26.19 -22.28 13.03
C PRO A 143 -26.37 -23.73 12.54
N LYS A 144 -27.62 -24.18 12.41
CA LYS A 144 -27.94 -25.53 11.88
C LYS A 144 -27.64 -25.68 10.40
N ILE A 145 -27.78 -24.60 9.62
CA ILE A 145 -27.57 -24.62 8.16
C ILE A 145 -26.12 -24.30 7.83
N TRP A 146 -25.56 -23.30 8.51
CA TRP A 146 -24.19 -22.83 8.29
C TRP A 146 -23.23 -23.52 9.24
N THR A 147 -23.03 -24.83 9.08
CA THR A 147 -22.03 -25.56 9.85
C THR A 147 -20.61 -25.15 9.42
N PRO A 148 -19.58 -25.34 10.29
CA PRO A 148 -18.20 -25.07 9.92
C PRO A 148 -17.75 -25.89 8.70
N GLU A 149 -18.32 -27.08 8.51
CA GLU A 149 -18.08 -27.92 7.32
C GLU A 149 -18.62 -27.27 6.04
N LYS A 150 -19.83 -26.71 6.09
CA LYS A 150 -20.41 -25.98 4.96
C LYS A 150 -19.60 -24.72 4.64
N LEU A 151 -19.17 -23.97 5.66
CA LEU A 151 -18.34 -22.77 5.47
C LEU A 151 -16.99 -23.11 4.85
N ALA A 152 -16.36 -24.21 5.27
CA ALA A 152 -15.12 -24.68 4.68
C ALA A 152 -15.27 -25.01 3.20
N GLN A 153 -16.36 -25.67 2.81
CA GLN A 153 -16.64 -25.97 1.40
C GLN A 153 -16.93 -24.71 0.58
N GLU A 154 -17.80 -23.83 1.08
CA GLU A 154 -18.25 -22.63 0.36
C GLU A 154 -17.09 -21.68 0.05
N TYR A 155 -16.18 -21.49 1.02
CA TYR A 155 -15.08 -20.53 0.93
C TYR A 155 -13.72 -21.19 0.67
N SER A 156 -13.68 -22.51 0.40
CA SER A 156 -12.44 -23.26 0.22
C SER A 156 -11.44 -23.05 1.36
N LEU A 157 -11.92 -23.15 2.60
CA LEU A 157 -11.12 -23.04 3.82
C LEU A 157 -10.77 -24.42 4.37
N ASP A 158 -9.71 -24.47 5.16
CA ASP A 158 -9.41 -25.65 5.94
C ASP A 158 -10.44 -25.84 7.06
N LEU A 159 -10.81 -27.10 7.32
CA LEU A 159 -11.79 -27.42 8.36
C LEU A 159 -11.36 -26.94 9.76
N LYS A 160 -10.05 -26.88 10.01
CA LYS A 160 -9.49 -26.36 11.25
C LYS A 160 -9.77 -24.87 11.39
N ASP A 161 -9.51 -24.12 10.33
CA ASP A 161 -9.67 -22.67 10.30
C ASP A 161 -11.15 -22.28 10.33
N ALA A 162 -12.02 -23.03 9.65
CA ALA A 162 -13.46 -22.80 9.69
C ALA A 162 -14.07 -23.01 11.10
N LYS A 163 -13.59 -24.02 11.83
CA LYS A 163 -13.97 -24.24 13.24
C LYS A 163 -13.46 -23.11 14.13
N ALA A 164 -12.17 -22.78 14.02
CA ALA A 164 -11.57 -21.68 14.78
C ALA A 164 -12.29 -20.34 14.51
N LEU A 165 -12.64 -20.06 13.26
CA LEU A 165 -13.39 -18.88 12.88
C LEU A 165 -14.75 -18.81 13.58
N THR A 166 -15.42 -19.95 13.71
CA THR A 166 -16.74 -20.04 14.35
C THR A 166 -16.66 -19.97 15.88
N ASP A 167 -15.63 -20.58 16.47
CA ASP A 167 -15.48 -20.70 17.93
C ASP A 167 -14.92 -19.43 18.58
N PHE A 168 -14.00 -18.73 17.89
CA PHE A 168 -13.26 -17.60 18.47
C PHE A 168 -13.77 -16.22 18.00
N PHE A 169 -14.49 -16.12 16.89
CA PHE A 169 -14.94 -14.83 16.35
C PHE A 169 -16.45 -14.68 16.43
N PHE A 170 -16.90 -13.58 17.04
CA PHE A 170 -18.30 -13.25 17.19
C PHE A 170 -18.59 -11.84 16.64
N PRO A 171 -19.57 -11.69 15.73
CA PRO A 171 -19.94 -10.37 15.23
C PRO A 171 -20.73 -9.58 16.29
N PHE A 172 -20.49 -8.27 16.34
CA PHE A 172 -21.16 -7.35 17.27
C PHE A 172 -22.68 -7.31 17.07
N ASP A 173 -23.41 -7.26 18.19
CA ASP A 173 -24.84 -6.99 18.19
C ASP A 173 -25.11 -5.48 18.20
N VAL A 174 -25.26 -4.91 17.01
CA VAL A 174 -25.63 -3.50 16.85
C VAL A 174 -27.13 -3.36 17.08
N LYS A 175 -27.52 -2.80 18.23
CA LYS A 175 -28.89 -2.38 18.50
C LYS A 175 -29.06 -0.93 18.05
N ILE A 176 -29.78 -0.71 16.96
CA ILE A 176 -30.15 0.64 16.53
C ILE A 176 -31.29 1.08 17.44
N ILE A 177 -30.98 1.94 18.41
CA ILE A 177 -31.99 2.57 19.27
C ILE A 177 -32.65 3.67 18.43
N PRO A 178 -33.95 3.57 18.10
CA PRO A 178 -34.61 4.64 17.39
C PRO A 178 -34.58 5.91 18.26
N PRO A 179 -34.35 7.10 17.67
CA PRO A 179 -34.37 8.34 18.43
C PRO A 179 -35.74 8.47 19.09
N GLN A 180 -35.77 8.78 20.39
CA GLN A 180 -37.03 9.04 21.07
C GLN A 180 -37.67 10.26 20.40
N THR A 181 -38.80 10.06 19.74
CA THR A 181 -39.66 11.16 19.31
C THR A 181 -40.22 11.79 20.58
N GLU A 182 -39.56 12.82 21.09
CA GLU A 182 -40.14 13.66 22.12
C GLU A 182 -41.45 14.23 21.54
N LYS A 183 -42.58 13.74 22.04
CA LYS A 183 -43.88 14.34 21.77
C LYS A 183 -43.80 15.77 22.32
N THR A 184 -43.72 16.75 21.43
CA THR A 184 -43.74 18.18 21.76
C THR A 184 -44.93 18.43 22.68
N LYS A 185 -44.67 18.65 23.96
CA LYS A 185 -45.69 19.10 24.92
C LYS A 185 -46.04 20.53 24.51
N GLN A 186 -47.01 20.69 23.63
CA GLN A 186 -47.61 21.99 23.35
C GLN A 186 -48.22 22.50 24.65
N ILE A 187 -47.70 23.62 25.15
CA ILE A 187 -48.34 24.39 26.20
C ILE A 187 -49.58 25.00 25.56
N GLN A 188 -50.76 24.51 25.93
CA GLN A 188 -52.03 25.14 25.59
C GLN A 188 -52.20 26.30 26.57
N ASP A 189 -51.95 27.52 26.11
CA ASP A 189 -52.30 28.72 26.87
C ASP A 189 -53.83 28.83 26.92
N SER A 190 -54.42 28.42 28.04
CA SER A 190 -55.84 28.61 28.30
C SER A 190 -56.10 30.07 28.64
N SER A 191 -56.40 30.90 27.64
CA SER A 191 -57.04 32.20 27.83
C SER A 191 -58.52 31.99 28.17
N HIS A 192 -58.86 31.95 29.46
CA HIS A 192 -60.24 32.19 29.90
C HIS A 192 -60.45 33.71 30.01
N ILE A 193 -61.44 34.20 29.26
CA ILE A 193 -62.12 35.49 29.44
C ILE A 193 -63.21 35.27 30.48
#